data_AF-A0A7W5CGY5-F1
#
_entry.id   AF-A0A7W5CGY5-F1
#
_cell.length_a   1.000
_cell.length_b   1.000
_cell.length_c   1.000
_cell.angle_alpha   90.00
_cell.angle_beta   90.00
_cell.angle_gamma   90.00
#
_symmetry.space_group_name_H-M   'P 1'
#
loop_
_entity.id
_entity.type
_entity.pdbx_description
1 polymer ?
#
loop_
_entity_poly.entity_id
_entity_poly.type
_entity_poly.pdbx_seq_one_letter_code
_entity_poly.pdbx_strand_id
1 'polypeptide(L)'
;MTDMSRENQAPSLEIVLRIHGWRPRRQGDGWEIGPRTSPVCIRPRAKGAFELVVDGEPLALPDESAVIDFLSQVALSRAREGSPSQ
;
A
#
# COMPACT_ATOMS: atom_id res chain seq x y z
N MET A 1 -10.29 -33.31 -6.50
CA MET A 1 -9.47 -32.41 -7.32
C MET A 1 -9.21 -31.18 -6.49
N THR A 2 -7.99 -31.05 -5.98
CA THR A 2 -7.59 -29.98 -5.06
C THR A 2 -7.49 -28.69 -5.87
N ASP A 3 -8.19 -27.64 -5.41
CA ASP A 3 -8.22 -26.33 -6.02
C ASP A 3 -6.82 -25.69 -5.96
N MET A 4 -6.07 -25.79 -7.06
CA MET A 4 -4.75 -25.16 -7.23
C MET A 4 -4.86 -23.65 -7.57
N SER A 5 -6.06 -23.05 -7.50
CA SER A 5 -6.26 -21.62 -7.81
C SER A 5 -5.80 -20.70 -6.69
N ARG A 6 -5.29 -21.25 -5.58
CA ARG A 6 -4.80 -20.49 -4.42
C ARG A 6 -3.34 -20.04 -4.54
N GLU A 7 -2.56 -20.57 -5.48
CA GLU A 7 -1.10 -20.43 -5.50
C GLU A 7 -0.57 -19.11 -6.09
N ASN A 8 -1.43 -18.23 -6.64
CA ASN A 8 -0.96 -16.98 -7.26
C ASN A 8 -1.86 -15.76 -6.96
N GLN A 9 -2.59 -15.78 -5.85
CA GLN A 9 -3.33 -14.59 -5.44
C GLN A 9 -2.34 -13.60 -4.81
N ALA A 10 -2.04 -12.52 -5.53
CA ALA A 10 -1.30 -11.40 -4.96
C ALA A 10 -1.97 -11.01 -3.62
N PRO A 11 -1.18 -10.77 -2.55
CA PRO A 11 -1.76 -10.41 -1.26
C PRO A 11 -2.62 -9.16 -1.43
N SER A 12 -3.79 -9.07 -0.79
CA SER A 12 -4.58 -7.85 -0.86
C SER A 12 -3.83 -6.68 -0.22
N LEU A 13 -4.16 -5.45 -0.63
CA LEU A 13 -3.55 -4.25 -0.08
C LEU A 13 -3.58 -4.26 1.45
N GLU A 14 -4.72 -4.62 2.05
CA GLU A 14 -4.85 -4.70 3.51
C GLU A 14 -3.83 -5.64 4.18
N ILE A 15 -3.56 -6.80 3.57
CA ILE A 15 -2.58 -7.76 4.08
C ILE A 15 -1.17 -7.17 4.00
N VAL A 16 -0.82 -6.56 2.86
CA VAL A 16 0.49 -5.91 2.65
C VAL A 16 0.72 -4.81 3.67
N LEU A 17 -0.29 -3.97 3.91
CA LEU A 17 -0.19 -2.89 4.88
C LEU A 17 0.13 -3.43 6.29
N ARG A 18 -0.51 -4.53 6.69
CA ARG A 18 -0.26 -5.19 7.97
C ARG A 18 1.14 -5.81 8.06
N ILE A 19 1.60 -6.48 6.99
CA ILE A 19 2.93 -7.10 6.93
C ILE A 19 4.03 -6.04 7.13
N HIS A 20 3.88 -4.88 6.51
CA HIS A 20 4.84 -3.78 6.65
C HIS A 20 4.67 -2.97 7.95
N GLY A 21 3.82 -3.42 8.88
CA GLY A 21 3.61 -2.78 10.18
C GLY A 21 2.89 -1.43 10.09
N TRP A 22 2.34 -1.07 8.92
CA TRP A 22 1.46 0.08 8.84
C TRP A 22 0.16 -0.26 9.55
N ARG A 23 -0.35 0.70 10.32
CA ARG A 23 -1.63 0.57 11.03
C ARG A 23 -2.70 1.29 10.20
N PRO A 24 -3.26 0.63 9.16
CA PRO A 24 -4.21 1.29 8.28
C PRO A 24 -5.49 1.62 9.04
N ARG A 25 -5.99 2.82 8.80
CA ARG A 25 -7.29 3.29 9.26
C ARG A 25 -8.21 3.36 8.06
N ARG A 26 -9.45 2.89 8.20
CA ARG A 26 -10.44 3.02 7.14
C ARG A 26 -10.93 4.47 7.07
N GLN A 27 -10.95 5.05 5.87
CA GLN A 27 -11.46 6.40 5.61
C GLN A 27 -12.37 6.35 4.38
N GLY A 28 -13.68 6.25 4.61
CA GLY A 28 -14.65 6.04 3.53
C GLY A 28 -14.39 4.73 2.78
N ASP A 29 -14.24 4.82 1.46
CA ASP A 29 -13.86 3.71 0.58
C ASP A 29 -12.34 3.46 0.52
N GLY A 30 -11.54 4.34 1.14
CA GLY A 30 -10.09 4.29 1.15
C GLY A 30 -9.45 3.94 2.50
N TRP A 31 -8.13 4.06 2.53
CA TRP A 31 -7.28 3.78 3.68
C TRP A 31 -6.40 4.99 3.98
N GLU A 32 -6.04 5.13 5.24
CA GLU A 32 -5.07 6.10 5.71
C GLU A 32 -3.96 5.37 6.48
N ILE A 33 -2.71 5.59 6.10
CA ILE A 33 -1.53 5.01 6.76
C ILE A 33 -0.56 6.10 7.23
N GLY A 34 0.30 5.75 8.18
CA GLY A 34 1.28 6.68 8.74
C GLY A 34 0.75 7.57 9.88
N PRO A 35 1.56 8.55 10.32
CA PRO A 35 1.25 9.45 11.42
C PRO A 35 0.08 10.37 11.07
N ARG A 36 -0.68 10.80 12.08
CA ARG A 36 -1.84 11.70 11.88
C ARG A 36 -1.46 13.10 11.36
N THR A 37 -0.22 13.52 11.58
CA THR A 37 0.30 14.83 11.15
C THR A 37 0.69 14.84 9.68
N SER A 38 1.00 13.69 9.09
CA SER A 38 1.34 13.52 7.67
C SER A 38 0.85 12.11 7.24
N PRO A 39 -0.46 11.97 7.03
CA PRO A 39 -1.04 10.70 6.60
C PRO A 39 -0.85 10.51 5.09
N VAL A 40 -0.63 9.26 4.69
CA VAL A 40 -0.78 8.83 3.30
C VAL A 40 -2.19 8.29 3.11
N CYS A 41 -2.95 8.89 2.21
CA CYS A 41 -4.30 8.43 1.87
C CYS A 41 -4.24 7.55 0.62
N ILE A 42 -4.92 6.41 0.63
CA ILE A 42 -5.03 5.49 -0.50
C ILE A 42 -6.52 5.36 -0.83
N ARG A 43 -6.95 5.81 -2.01
CA ARG A 43 -8.37 5.84 -2.39
C ARG A 43 -8.61 5.08 -3.68
N PRO A 44 -9.63 4.21 -3.75
CA PRO A 44 -10.05 3.66 -5.02
C PRO A 44 -10.63 4.77 -5.90
N ARG A 45 -10.47 4.61 -7.21
CA ARG A 45 -10.99 5.50 -8.26
C ARG A 45 -11.86 4.68 -9.22
N ALA A 46 -12.49 5.37 -10.16
CA ALA A 46 -13.27 4.72 -11.21
C ALA A 46 -12.38 3.76 -12.03
N LYS A 47 -13.00 2.71 -12.57
CA LYS A 47 -12.35 1.70 -13.43
C LYS A 47 -11.22 0.90 -12.75
N GLY A 48 -11.25 0.77 -11.43
CA GLY A 48 -10.28 -0.04 -10.68
C GLY A 48 -8.94 0.63 -10.40
N ALA A 49 -8.76 1.88 -10.82
CA ALA A 49 -7.59 2.69 -10.51
C ALA A 49 -7.56 3.10 -9.03
N PHE A 50 -6.41 3.59 -8.59
CA PHE A 50 -6.19 4.10 -7.24
C PHE A 50 -5.51 5.47 -7.26
N GLU A 51 -5.71 6.24 -6.20
CA GLU A 51 -5.00 7.48 -5.94
C GLU A 51 -4.32 7.39 -4.57
N LEU A 52 -3.03 7.71 -4.54
CA LEU A 52 -2.26 7.92 -3.32
C LEU A 52 -2.09 9.42 -3.12
N VAL A 53 -2.41 9.93 -1.94
CA VAL A 53 -2.12 11.32 -1.58
C VAL A 53 -1.06 11.31 -0.49
N VAL A 54 0.11 11.86 -0.79
CA VAL A 54 1.26 11.95 0.12
C VAL A 54 1.57 13.43 0.31
N ASP A 55 1.51 13.92 1.55
CA ASP A 55 1.76 15.34 1.87
C ASP A 55 0.96 16.34 1.00
N GLY A 56 -0.25 15.93 0.60
CA GLY A 56 -1.14 16.73 -0.26
C GLY A 56 -0.95 16.51 -1.76
N GLU A 57 0.11 15.83 -2.18
CA GLU A 57 0.39 15.56 -3.59
C GLU A 57 -0.27 14.25 -4.05
N PRO A 58 -1.12 14.28 -5.10
CA PRO A 58 -1.77 13.09 -5.62
C PRO A 58 -0.88 12.33 -6.62
N LEU A 59 -0.84 11.01 -6.47
CA LEU A 59 -0.22 10.05 -7.37
C LEU A 59 -1.28 9.05 -7.84
N ALA A 60 -1.59 9.06 -9.13
CA ALA A 60 -2.52 8.11 -9.73
C ALA A 60 -1.82 6.79 -10.06
N LEU A 61 -2.39 5.68 -9.62
CA LEU A 61 -1.92 4.32 -9.91
C LEU A 61 -3.00 3.54 -10.66
N PRO A 62 -2.61 2.71 -11.65
CA PRO A 62 -3.55 2.08 -12.58
C PRO A 62 -4.46 1.02 -11.93
N ASP A 63 -3.98 0.35 -10.87
CA ASP A 63 -4.68 -0.74 -10.19
C ASP A 63 -4.13 -0.97 -8.77
N GLU A 64 -4.71 -1.93 -8.04
CA GLU A 64 -4.28 -2.30 -6.69
C GLU A 64 -2.86 -2.90 -6.66
N SER A 65 -2.44 -3.61 -7.70
CA SER A 65 -1.11 -4.22 -7.77
C SER A 65 -0.02 -3.13 -7.77
N ALA A 66 -0.21 -2.07 -8.56
CA ALA A 66 0.69 -0.94 -8.59
C ALA A 66 0.81 -0.23 -7.23
N VAL A 67 -0.30 -0.16 -6.46
CA VAL A 67 -0.28 0.37 -5.08
C VAL A 67 0.63 -0.49 -4.19
N ILE A 68 0.45 -1.81 -4.26
CA ILE A 68 1.21 -2.77 -3.46
C ILE A 68 2.69 -2.72 -3.80
N ASP A 69 3.03 -2.69 -5.09
CA ASP A 69 4.41 -2.61 -5.55
C ASP A 69 5.09 -1.32 -5.07
N PHE A 70 4.42 -0.18 -5.25
CA PHE A 70 4.93 1.11 -4.80
C PHE A 70 5.20 1.11 -3.29
N LEU A 71 4.23 0.66 -2.51
CA LEU A 71 4.34 0.62 -1.06
C LEU A 71 5.43 -0.37 -0.61
N SER A 72 5.51 -1.55 -1.20
CA SER A 72 6.56 -2.54 -0.90
C SER A 72 7.95 -1.97 -1.17
N GLN A 73 8.13 -1.22 -2.27
CA GLN A 73 9.39 -0.53 -2.56
C GLN A 73 9.71 0.56 -1.54
N VAL A 74 8.73 1.37 -1.12
CA VAL A 74 8.92 2.37 -0.07
C VAL A 74 9.34 1.71 1.25
N ALA A 75 8.68 0.62 1.65
CA ALA A 75 9.04 -0.13 2.85
C ALA A 75 10.47 -0.69 2.75
N LEU A 76 10.85 -1.24 1.59
CA LEU A 76 12.20 -1.75 1.34
C LEU A 76 13.26 -0.65 1.39
N SER A 77 13.03 0.50 0.76
CA SER A 77 13.96 1.64 0.78
C SER A 77 14.17 2.15 2.21
N ARG A 78 13.11 2.31 3.00
CA ARG A 78 13.21 2.71 4.41
C ARG A 78 13.97 1.69 5.26
N ALA A 79 13.75 0.39 5.04
CA ALA A 79 14.50 -0.65 5.73
C ALA A 79 16.01 -0.57 5.41
N ARG A 80 16.37 -0.21 4.18
CA ARG A 80 17.77 0.00 3.77
C ARG A 80 18.37 1.27 4.37
N GLU A 81 17.63 2.38 4.41
CA GLU A 81 18.08 3.65 5.00
C GLU A 81 18.27 3.57 6.52
N GLY A 82 17.40 2.83 7.21
CA GLY A 82 17.53 2.59 8.65
C GLY A 82 18.55 1.50 9.02
N SER A 83 19.15 0.82 8.04
CA SER A 83 20.23 -0.11 8.29
C SER A 83 21.51 0.68 8.57
N PRO A 84 22.19 0.46 9.71
CA PRO A 84 23.49 1.10 9.91
C PRO A 84 24.42 0.72 8.76
N SER A 85 25.13 1.71 8.21
CA SER A 85 26.23 1.44 7.30
C SER A 85 27.18 0.49 8.02
N GLN A 86 27.30 -0.75 7.52
CA GLN A 86 28.33 -1.67 7.99
C GLN A 86 29.73 -1.12 7.69
#